data_AF-A0A7G5C418-F1
#
_entry.id   AF-A0A7G5C418-F1
#
_cell.length_a   1.000
_cell.length_b   1.000
_cell.length_c   1.000
_cell.angle_alpha   90.00
_cell.angle_beta   90.00
_cell.angle_gamma   90.00
#
_symmetry.space_group_name_H-M   'P 1'
#
loop_
_entity.id
_entity.type
_entity.pdbx_description
1 polymer ?
#
loop_
_entity_poly.entity_id
_entity_poly.type
_entity_poly.pdbx_seq_one_letter_code
_entity_poly.pdbx_strand_id
1 'polypeptide(L)'
;MGDYENSEKRDRDAILSYISEQVANLTGIPEQDAPSDVHVPIKDRGMDSIKFIHLIVLIEQRFDVVYEDGQLSFDASLTAESLAKSVVGKIAGKEREREEGFR
;
A
#
# COMPACT_ATOMS: atom_id res chain seq x y z
N MET A 1 -6.34 24.90 -11.32
CA MET A 1 -5.12 24.19 -10.86
C MET A 1 -5.40 23.51 -9.51
N GLY A 2 -6.56 22.87 -9.35
CA GLY A 2 -7.00 22.29 -8.07
C GLY A 2 -7.66 20.90 -8.19
N ASP A 3 -7.74 20.35 -9.40
CA ASP A 3 -8.42 19.07 -9.64
C ASP A 3 -7.45 17.87 -9.56
N TYR A 4 -6.17 18.07 -9.92
CA TYR A 4 -5.14 17.03 -9.92
C TYR A 4 -4.65 16.65 -8.50
N GLU A 5 -4.49 17.61 -7.59
CA GLU A 5 -4.14 17.32 -6.18
C GLU A 5 -5.26 16.57 -5.44
N ASN A 6 -6.51 16.73 -5.89
CA ASN A 6 -7.67 16.12 -5.26
C ASN A 6 -7.89 14.66 -5.72
N SER A 7 -7.50 14.30 -6.94
CA SER A 7 -7.57 12.91 -7.42
C SER A 7 -6.49 12.04 -6.77
N GLU A 8 -5.23 12.50 -6.75
CA GLU A 8 -4.13 11.75 -6.12
C GLU A 8 -4.38 11.48 -4.64
N LYS A 9 -4.94 12.47 -3.93
CA LYS A 9 -5.30 12.31 -2.51
C LYS A 9 -6.40 11.27 -2.31
N ARG A 10 -7.41 11.24 -3.18
CA ARG A 10 -8.51 10.26 -3.14
C ARG A 10 -8.00 8.85 -3.44
N ASP A 11 -7.10 8.72 -4.41
CA ASP A 11 -6.50 7.43 -4.77
C ASP A 11 -5.65 6.89 -3.62
N ARG A 12 -4.84 7.75 -2.99
CA ARG A 12 -4.07 7.39 -1.80
C ARG A 12 -4.97 6.96 -0.64
N ASP A 13 -6.02 7.71 -0.33
CA ASP A 13 -6.91 7.38 0.79
C ASP A 13 -7.67 6.05 0.53
N ALA A 14 -8.03 5.77 -0.73
CA ALA A 14 -8.60 4.48 -1.12
C ALA A 14 -7.59 3.32 -0.99
N ILE A 15 -6.35 3.53 -1.41
CA ILE A 15 -5.26 2.55 -1.24
C ILE A 15 -5.02 2.28 0.24
N LEU A 16 -4.98 3.32 1.07
CA LEU A 16 -4.74 3.22 2.50
C LEU A 16 -5.85 2.47 3.23
N SER A 17 -7.10 2.73 2.85
CA SER A 17 -8.27 2.00 3.35
C SER A 17 -8.17 0.52 2.99
N TYR A 18 -7.85 0.18 1.73
CA TYR A 18 -7.66 -1.21 1.30
C TYR A 18 -6.53 -1.90 2.07
N ILE A 19 -5.37 -1.25 2.23
CA ILE A 19 -4.24 -1.82 2.98
C ILE A 19 -4.65 -2.09 4.44
N SER A 20 -5.35 -1.16 5.07
CA SER A 20 -5.81 -1.30 6.45
C SER A 20 -6.81 -2.44 6.61
N GLU A 21 -7.75 -2.57 5.68
CA GLU A 21 -8.71 -3.67 5.62
C GLU A 21 -7.99 -5.03 5.47
N GLN A 22 -7.03 -5.13 4.56
CA GLN A 22 -6.28 -6.38 4.38
C GLN A 22 -5.40 -6.72 5.58
N VAL A 23 -4.81 -5.72 6.24
CA VAL A 23 -4.08 -5.92 7.50
C VAL A 23 -5.02 -6.50 8.57
N ALA A 24 -6.21 -5.94 8.75
CA ALA A 24 -7.22 -6.45 9.69
C ALA A 24 -7.63 -7.90 9.34
N ASN A 25 -7.93 -8.17 8.07
CA ASN A 25 -8.32 -9.50 7.59
C ASN A 25 -7.22 -10.56 7.82
N LEU A 26 -5.96 -10.23 7.52
CA LEU A 26 -4.83 -11.16 7.66
C LEU A 26 -4.44 -11.43 9.12
N THR A 27 -4.68 -10.45 10.00
CA THR A 27 -4.33 -10.53 11.42
C THR A 27 -5.46 -11.06 12.28
N GLY A 28 -6.69 -11.06 11.76
CA GLY A 28 -7.90 -11.42 12.50
C GLY A 28 -8.25 -10.41 13.59
N ILE A 29 -7.58 -9.26 13.62
CA ILE A 29 -7.87 -8.16 14.53
C ILE A 29 -8.96 -7.32 13.86
N PRO A 30 -10.14 -7.17 14.49
CA PRO A 30 -11.20 -6.32 13.95
C PRO A 30 -10.67 -4.92 13.65
N GLU A 31 -11.09 -4.30 12.54
CA GLU A 31 -10.62 -2.96 12.14
C GLU A 31 -10.80 -1.90 13.25
N GLN A 32 -11.84 -2.06 14.07
CA GLN A 32 -12.14 -1.23 15.24
C GLN A 32 -11.16 -1.40 16.43
N ASP A 33 -10.46 -2.53 16.50
CA ASP A 33 -9.51 -2.90 17.55
C ASP A 33 -8.05 -2.80 17.07
N ALA A 34 -7.84 -2.74 15.74
CA ALA A 34 -6.55 -2.48 15.15
C ALA A 34 -6.12 -1.03 15.43
N PRO A 35 -4.82 -0.74 15.59
CA PRO A 35 -4.35 0.63 15.66
C PRO A 35 -4.81 1.37 14.39
N SER A 36 -5.78 2.29 14.54
CA SER A 36 -6.27 3.11 13.43
C SER A 36 -5.20 4.06 12.89
N ASP A 37 -4.11 4.23 13.64
CA ASP A 37 -2.98 5.06 13.28
C ASP A 37 -2.11 4.39 12.21
N VAL A 38 -2.29 4.85 10.97
CA VAL A 38 -1.60 4.41 9.75
C VAL A 38 -0.07 4.60 9.77
N HIS A 39 0.46 5.31 10.76
CA HIS A 39 1.89 5.48 11.01
C HIS A 39 2.47 4.43 11.97
N VAL A 40 1.64 3.57 12.57
CA VAL A 40 2.11 2.44 13.37
C VAL A 40 2.73 1.39 12.45
N PRO A 41 3.90 0.83 12.81
CA PRO A 41 4.54 -0.23 12.03
C PRO A 41 3.63 -1.43 11.85
N ILE A 42 3.56 -1.98 10.63
CA ILE A 42 2.64 -3.09 10.32
C ILE A 42 2.93 -4.34 11.17
N LYS A 43 4.19 -4.56 11.55
CA LYS A 43 4.61 -5.64 12.46
C LYS A 43 3.95 -5.54 13.85
N ASP A 44 3.71 -4.31 14.32
CA ASP A 44 3.11 -4.04 15.64
C ASP A 44 1.59 -4.23 15.60
N ARG A 45 1.02 -4.43 14.40
CA ARG A 45 -0.38 -4.78 14.18
C ARG A 45 -0.61 -6.30 14.10
N GLY A 46 0.35 -7.12 14.53
CA GLY A 46 0.24 -8.59 14.47
C GLY A 46 0.55 -9.20 13.11
N MET A 47 1.11 -8.39 12.19
CA MET A 47 1.63 -8.87 10.92
C MET A 47 2.92 -9.66 11.14
N ASP A 48 3.05 -10.78 10.45
CA ASP A 48 4.31 -11.53 10.34
C ASP A 48 4.82 -11.50 8.89
N SER A 49 6.01 -12.02 8.63
CA SER A 49 6.63 -11.98 7.31
C SER A 49 5.82 -12.74 6.24
N ILE A 50 5.10 -13.81 6.61
CA ILE A 50 4.30 -14.60 5.66
C ILE A 50 3.03 -13.83 5.28
N LYS A 51 2.32 -13.31 6.28
CA LYS A 51 1.16 -12.45 6.05
C LYS A 51 1.55 -11.18 5.31
N PHE A 52 2.74 -10.64 5.57
CA PHE A 52 3.26 -9.49 4.83
C PHE A 52 3.45 -9.81 3.35
N ILE A 53 4.07 -10.94 3.00
CA ILE A 53 4.19 -11.37 1.59
C ILE A 53 2.79 -11.49 0.96
N HIS A 54 1.83 -12.07 1.67
CA HIS A 54 0.46 -12.17 1.19
C HIS A 54 -0.17 -10.78 0.95
N LEU A 55 0.02 -9.83 1.87
CA LEU A 55 -0.43 -8.45 1.71
C LEU A 55 0.14 -7.81 0.44
N ILE A 56 1.44 -8.02 0.16
CA ILE A 56 2.06 -7.50 -1.07
C ILE A 56 1.42 -8.10 -2.32
N VAL A 57 1.23 -9.42 -2.37
CA VAL A 57 0.55 -10.07 -3.50
C VAL A 57 -0.85 -9.51 -3.72
N LEU A 58 -1.62 -9.26 -2.65
CA LEU A 58 -2.95 -8.67 -2.73
C LEU A 58 -2.94 -7.23 -3.25
N ILE A 59 -1.90 -6.46 -2.93
CA ILE A 59 -1.70 -5.08 -3.41
C ILE A 59 -1.32 -5.11 -4.90
N GLU A 60 -0.38 -5.95 -5.29
CA GLU A 60 0.06 -6.10 -6.68
C GLU A 60 -1.11 -6.47 -7.59
N GLN A 61 -1.92 -7.45 -7.18
CA GLN A 61 -3.10 -7.87 -7.93
C GLN A 61 -4.18 -6.78 -8.01
N ARG A 62 -4.38 -6.03 -6.92
CA ARG A 62 -5.44 -5.01 -6.85
C ARG A 62 -5.11 -3.78 -7.67
N PHE A 63 -3.87 -3.33 -7.64
CA PHE A 63 -3.43 -2.07 -8.24
C PHE A 63 -2.59 -2.24 -9.50
N ASP A 64 -2.39 -3.49 -9.95
CA ASP A 64 -1.60 -3.81 -11.15
C ASP A 64 -0.18 -3.19 -11.04
N VAL A 65 0.42 -3.34 -9.85
CA VAL A 65 1.80 -2.92 -9.54
C VAL A 65 2.67 -4.14 -9.31
N VAL A 66 3.99 -3.98 -9.43
CA VAL A 66 4.96 -5.04 -9.18
C VAL A 66 6.06 -4.53 -8.25
N TYR A 67 6.31 -5.28 -7.19
CA TYR A 67 7.41 -5.10 -6.27
C TYR A 67 8.49 -6.14 -6.57
N GLU A 68 9.70 -5.67 -6.84
CA GLU A 68 10.85 -6.58 -7.00
C GLU A 68 11.38 -7.00 -5.63
N ASP A 69 12.05 -8.15 -5.60
CA ASP A 69 12.70 -8.66 -4.39
C ASP A 69 13.60 -7.60 -3.75
N GLY A 70 13.36 -7.34 -2.46
CA GLY A 70 14.13 -6.36 -1.69
C GLY A 70 13.70 -4.90 -1.84
N GLN A 71 12.73 -4.56 -2.69
CA GLN A 71 12.16 -3.20 -2.74
C GLN A 71 11.35 -2.84 -1.50
N LEU A 72 10.80 -3.85 -0.81
CA LEU A 72 10.12 -3.69 0.45
C LEU A 72 10.82 -4.54 1.52
N SER A 73 11.14 -3.90 2.64
CA SER A 73 11.71 -4.54 3.81
C SER A 73 10.66 -4.63 4.90
N PHE A 74 10.43 -5.85 5.40
CA PHE A 74 9.57 -6.06 6.56
C PHE A 74 10.32 -5.68 7.84
N ASP A 75 10.31 -4.39 8.18
CA ASP A 75 11.01 -3.86 9.34
C ASP A 75 10.16 -2.88 10.17
N ALA A 76 10.79 -2.28 11.18
CA ALA A 76 10.12 -1.37 12.12
C ALA A 76 9.67 -0.03 11.52
N SER A 77 10.13 0.31 10.32
CA SER A 77 9.78 1.56 9.64
C SER A 77 8.62 1.40 8.65
N LEU A 78 8.25 0.15 8.32
CA LEU A 78 7.20 -0.11 7.35
C LEU A 78 5.81 0.09 7.97
N THR A 79 5.07 1.04 7.42
CA THR A 79 3.74 1.47 7.87
C THR A 79 2.72 1.36 6.73
N ALA A 80 1.43 1.38 7.07
CA ALA A 80 0.37 1.39 6.05
C ALA A 80 0.47 2.65 5.17
N GLU A 81 0.81 3.80 5.76
CA GLU A 81 1.03 5.05 5.04
C GLU A 81 2.21 4.97 4.06
N SER A 82 3.36 4.44 4.48
CA SER A 82 4.52 4.31 3.60
C SER A 82 4.25 3.34 2.45
N LEU A 83 3.48 2.28 2.70
CA LEU A 83 3.08 1.33 1.68
C LEU A 83 2.11 1.97 0.68
N ALA A 84 1.10 2.72 1.16
CA ALA A 84 0.18 3.45 0.29
C ALA A 84 0.91 4.45 -0.61
N LYS A 85 1.86 5.22 -0.04
CA LYS A 85 2.73 6.13 -0.82
C LYS A 85 3.53 5.39 -1.89
N SER A 86 4.06 4.22 -1.56
CA SER A 86 4.82 3.40 -2.50
C SER A 86 3.95 2.94 -3.67
N VAL A 87 2.73 2.48 -3.40
CA VAL A 87 1.76 2.06 -4.43
C VAL A 87 1.40 3.23 -5.35
N VAL A 88 1.08 4.40 -4.78
CA VAL A 88 0.81 5.62 -5.57
C VAL A 88 1.99 5.95 -6.49
N GLY A 89 3.22 5.90 -5.97
CA GLY A 89 4.42 6.13 -6.75
C GLY A 89 4.61 5.13 -7.91
N LYS A 90 4.29 3.85 -7.69
CA LYS A 90 4.33 2.80 -8.72
C LYS A 90 3.27 3.02 -9.79
N ILE A 91 2.04 3.36 -9.41
CA ILE A 91 0.95 3.67 -10.36
C ILE A 91 1.34 4.86 -11.23
N ALA A 92 1.77 5.97 -10.61
CA ALA A 92 2.18 7.17 -11.33
C ALA A 92 3.41 6.94 -12.24
N GLY A 93 4.37 6.11 -11.80
CA GLY A 93 5.51 5.71 -12.63
C GLY A 93 5.07 4.90 -13.86
N LYS A 94 4.14 3.97 -13.68
CA LYS A 94 3.60 3.13 -14.76
C LYS A 94 2.85 3.93 -15.83
N GLU A 95 2.10 4.96 -15.43
CA GLU A 95 1.42 5.85 -16.37
C GLU A 95 2.42 6.57 -17.28
N ARG A 96 3.54 7.05 -16.73
CA ARG A 96 4.60 7.71 -17.50
C ARG A 96 5.29 6.77 -18.50
N GLU A 97 5.58 5.54 -18.10
CA GLU A 97 6.21 4.55 -18.98
C GLU A 97 5.31 4.15 -20.16
N ARG A 98 3.98 4.09 -19.96
CA ARG A 98 3.01 3.80 -21.03
C ARG A 98 2.92 4.92 -22.06
N GLU A 99 3.13 6.17 -21.66
CA GLU A 99 3.13 7.32 -22.57
C GLU A 99 4.43 7.44 -23.40
N GLU A 100 5.55 6.99 -22.85
CA GLU A 100 6.86 7.04 -23.53
C GLU A 100 7.11 5.85 -24.46
N GLY A 101 6.49 4.69 -24.23
CA GLY A 101 6.62 3.48 -25.06
C GLY A 101 5.89 3.53 -26.42
N PHE A 102 5.24 4.63 -26.75
CA PHE A 102 4.45 4.81 -27.99
C PHE A 102 5.12 5.70 -29.05
N ARG A 103 6.45 5.89 -28.99
CA ARG A 103 7.23 6.61 -29.99
C ARG A 103 8.15 5.72 -30.82
#